data_AF-A0A6L5Z456-F1
#
_entry.id   AF-A0A6L5Z456-F1
#
_cell.length_a   1.000
_cell.length_b   1.000
_cell.length_c   1.000
_cell.angle_alpha   90.00
_cell.angle_beta   90.00
_cell.angle_gamma   90.00
#
_symmetry.space_group_name_H-M   'P 1'
#
loop_
_entity.id
_entity.type
_entity.pdbx_description
1 polymer ?
#
loop_
_entity_poly.entity_id
_entity_poly.type
_entity_poly.pdbx_seq_one_letter_code
_entity_poly.pdbx_strand_id
1 'polypeptide(L)'
;MRRAMTITLLNACSIGKPPSASPCVKRENPHSRPRERVFQGPWPARRSVACSAGEYRPNTFDRSSLMQTKRILPAVIVAALLGSASMLPADEHDPVEQREAAMRTFGKSAKAIGDMLKGETELDAGAANAAMAEMQAAAEGLGELFPEGTAGAGENEFAAGEKIWTDRAGFEATLAALQEDIAAGVAANPQSKEEIAAAFGAIAENCQTCHETYRIKK
;
A
#
# COMPACT_ATOMS: atom_id res chain seq x y z
N MET A 1 8.67 -57.32 -33.03
CA MET A 1 7.39 -57.62 -32.34
C MET A 1 6.82 -56.29 -31.85
N ARG A 2 6.14 -55.49 -32.69
CA ARG A 2 4.67 -55.33 -32.87
C ARG A 2 3.83 -55.36 -31.57
N ARG A 3 3.37 -54.18 -31.14
CA ARG A 3 2.04 -53.78 -30.58
C ARG A 3 2.22 -52.33 -30.09
N ALA A 4 1.78 -51.25 -30.75
CA ALA A 4 0.47 -50.88 -31.28
C ALA A 4 -0.65 -51.02 -30.23
N MET A 5 -0.93 -49.93 -29.52
CA MET A 5 -2.22 -49.68 -28.87
C MET A 5 -2.66 -48.26 -29.21
N THR A 6 -3.78 -48.23 -29.92
CA THR A 6 -4.48 -47.07 -30.45
C THR A 6 -5.70 -46.79 -29.57
N ILE A 7 -6.13 -45.53 -29.52
CA ILE A 7 -7.51 -45.05 -29.33
C ILE A 7 -8.09 -45.18 -27.91
N THR A 8 -8.43 -44.03 -27.30
CA THR A 8 -9.84 -43.62 -27.07
C THR A 8 -9.91 -42.12 -26.77
N LEU A 9 -10.43 -41.37 -27.74
CA LEU A 9 -11.06 -40.07 -27.55
C LEU A 9 -12.33 -40.26 -26.72
N LEU A 10 -12.49 -39.54 -25.60
CA LEU A 10 -13.83 -39.16 -25.15
C LEU A 10 -13.85 -37.72 -24.63
N ASN A 11 -14.68 -36.99 -25.36
CA ASN A 11 -15.18 -35.64 -25.23
C ASN A 11 -16.09 -35.53 -24.00
N ALA A 12 -15.94 -34.47 -23.19
CA ALA A 12 -17.04 -33.91 -22.39
C ALA A 12 -16.66 -32.52 -21.85
N CYS A 13 -16.93 -31.52 -22.70
CA CYS A 13 -17.16 -30.15 -22.27
C CYS A 13 -18.38 -30.15 -21.32
N SER A 14 -18.22 -29.67 -20.08
CA SER A 14 -19.36 -29.33 -19.22
C SER A 14 -19.13 -27.95 -18.62
N ILE A 15 -19.78 -26.99 -19.27
CA ILE A 15 -19.89 -25.59 -18.88
C ILE A 15 -20.88 -25.53 -17.70
N GLY A 16 -20.34 -25.44 -16.49
CA GLY A 16 -21.10 -25.23 -15.26
C GLY A 16 -21.47 -23.76 -15.10
N LYS A 17 -22.74 -23.46 -15.31
CA LYS A 17 -23.43 -22.17 -15.15
C LYS A 17 -23.35 -21.65 -13.70
N PRO A 18 -23.14 -20.33 -13.46
CA PRO A 18 -23.15 -19.77 -12.11
C PRO A 18 -24.57 -19.72 -11.53
N PRO A 19 -24.78 -20.01 -10.23
CA PRO A 19 -26.08 -19.88 -9.60
C PRO A 19 -26.48 -18.39 -9.48
N SER A 20 -27.72 -18.15 -9.88
CA SER A 20 -28.45 -16.89 -9.92
C SER A 20 -28.53 -16.18 -8.57
N ALA A 21 -28.46 -14.85 -8.63
CA ALA A 21 -28.74 -13.91 -7.56
C ALA A 21 -30.08 -14.20 -6.86
N SER A 22 -30.03 -14.36 -5.53
CA SER A 22 -31.21 -14.34 -4.68
C SER A 22 -31.64 -12.89 -4.39
N PRO A 23 -32.95 -12.59 -4.39
CA PRO A 23 -33.45 -11.24 -4.16
C PRO A 23 -33.37 -10.81 -2.69
N CYS A 24 -33.12 -9.51 -2.50
CA CYS A 24 -33.17 -8.81 -1.21
C CYS A 24 -34.50 -9.06 -0.48
N VAL A 25 -34.45 -9.82 0.62
CA VAL A 25 -35.54 -9.91 1.60
C VAL A 25 -35.30 -8.86 2.68
N LYS A 26 -36.24 -7.93 2.83
CA LYS A 26 -36.33 -7.00 3.96
C LYS A 26 -36.46 -7.81 5.26
N ARG A 27 -35.57 -7.58 6.23
CA ARG A 27 -35.79 -8.03 7.62
C ARG A 27 -36.76 -7.07 8.29
N GLU A 28 -38.00 -7.49 8.46
CA GLU A 28 -38.92 -6.88 9.41
C GLU A 28 -38.76 -7.61 10.76
N ASN A 29 -38.58 -6.82 11.82
CA ASN A 29 -38.33 -7.28 13.19
C ASN A 29 -39.66 -7.61 13.90
N PRO A 30 -39.91 -8.87 14.32
CA PRO A 30 -41.16 -9.25 14.97
C PRO A 30 -40.99 -9.34 16.49
N HIS A 31 -40.81 -8.21 17.18
CA HIS A 31 -40.89 -8.16 18.65
C HIS A 31 -41.57 -6.88 19.15
N SER A 32 -42.89 -6.84 19.06
CA SER A 32 -43.74 -6.10 20.01
C SER A 32 -45.13 -6.73 20.06
N ARG A 33 -45.38 -7.51 21.12
CA ARG A 33 -46.72 -8.02 21.43
C ARG A 33 -47.58 -6.90 22.05
N PRO A 34 -48.90 -6.89 21.81
CA PRO A 34 -49.80 -5.93 22.43
C PRO A 34 -50.18 -6.38 23.85
N ARG A 35 -50.22 -5.45 24.80
CA ARG A 35 -50.95 -5.64 26.06
C ARG A 35 -52.15 -4.69 26.05
N GLU A 36 -53.31 -5.27 25.79
CA GLU A 36 -54.61 -4.65 25.97
C GLU A 36 -54.72 -4.14 27.40
N ARG A 37 -55.06 -2.86 27.56
CA ARG A 37 -55.53 -2.33 28.82
C ARG A 37 -56.89 -1.70 28.56
N VAL A 38 -57.91 -2.47 28.95
CA VAL A 38 -59.29 -2.05 29.07
C VAL A 38 -59.34 -0.81 29.96
N PHE A 39 -59.87 0.29 29.44
CA PHE A 39 -60.23 1.45 30.24
C PHE A 39 -61.70 1.79 29.93
N GLN A 40 -62.57 1.41 30.87
CA GLN A 40 -63.98 1.82 30.90
C GLN A 40 -64.06 3.15 31.67
N GLY A 41 -64.58 4.20 31.04
CA GLY A 41 -64.87 5.48 31.72
C GLY A 41 -65.36 6.57 30.75
N PRO A 42 -66.35 7.41 31.14
CA PRO A 42 -67.13 8.21 30.19
C PRO A 42 -66.54 9.62 29.86
N TRP A 43 -66.72 9.97 28.58
CA TRP A 43 -66.75 11.27 27.86
C TRP A 43 -66.88 12.58 28.68
N PRO A 44 -66.33 13.73 28.20
CA PRO A 44 -67.06 14.49 27.18
C PRO A 44 -66.25 15.18 26.07
N ALA A 45 -66.94 15.25 24.93
CA ALA A 45 -66.89 16.23 23.83
C ALA A 45 -65.82 17.32 23.85
N ARG A 46 -65.19 17.55 22.68
CA ARG A 46 -65.36 18.82 21.93
C ARG A 46 -64.68 18.81 20.54
N ARG A 47 -65.49 19.24 19.57
CA ARG A 47 -65.22 20.16 18.46
C ARG A 47 -64.31 19.71 17.31
N SER A 48 -65.01 19.32 16.24
CA SER A 48 -64.65 19.55 14.84
C SER A 48 -64.53 21.04 14.50
N VAL A 49 -63.42 21.43 13.85
CA VAL A 49 -63.26 22.61 12.97
C VAL A 49 -62.10 22.25 12.00
N ALA A 50 -62.40 21.76 10.80
CA ALA A 50 -62.52 22.51 9.53
C ALA A 50 -61.22 23.16 9.04
N CYS A 51 -60.80 22.74 7.84
CA CYS A 51 -59.77 23.35 7.02
C CYS A 51 -60.03 24.84 6.78
N SER A 52 -59.00 25.66 6.92
CA SER A 52 -58.94 27.00 6.32
C SER A 52 -57.64 27.13 5.54
N ALA A 53 -57.77 27.45 4.25
CA ALA A 53 -56.69 27.93 3.41
C ALA A 53 -56.00 29.15 4.07
N GLY A 54 -54.67 29.14 4.04
CA GLY A 54 -53.83 30.24 4.51
C GLY A 54 -52.86 30.64 3.41
N GLU A 55 -53.10 31.82 2.85
CA GLU A 55 -52.36 32.46 1.77
C GLU A 55 -50.84 32.55 1.97
N TYR A 56 -50.16 32.48 0.82
CA TYR A 56 -48.79 32.88 0.53
C TYR A 56 -48.47 34.31 1.01
N ARG A 57 -47.41 34.47 1.82
CA ARG A 57 -46.74 35.76 2.04
C ARG A 57 -45.24 35.60 1.75
N PRO A 58 -44.66 36.37 0.81
CA PRO A 58 -43.23 36.35 0.56
C PRO A 58 -42.54 37.26 1.58
N ASN A 59 -41.56 36.73 2.32
CA ASN A 59 -40.68 37.57 3.10
C ASN A 59 -39.50 38.01 2.24
N THR A 60 -39.43 39.33 2.12
CA THR A 60 -38.42 40.15 1.48
C THR A 60 -37.01 39.75 1.91
N PHE A 61 -36.14 39.59 0.90
CA PHE A 61 -34.71 39.39 1.04
C PHE A 61 -34.09 40.68 1.58
N ASP A 62 -33.81 40.73 2.89
CA ASP A 62 -32.97 41.78 3.47
C ASP A 62 -31.52 41.52 3.08
N ARG A 63 -30.91 42.53 2.49
CA ARG A 63 -29.64 42.48 1.78
C ARG A 63 -28.70 43.49 2.42
N SER A 64 -28.26 43.26 3.65
CA SER A 64 -27.09 43.99 4.14
C SER A 64 -26.47 43.43 5.41
N SER A 65 -25.17 43.18 5.25
CA SER A 65 -24.12 43.38 6.24
C SER A 65 -23.80 42.31 7.28
N LEU A 66 -22.67 41.65 6.97
CA LEU A 66 -21.49 41.60 7.84
C LEU A 66 -21.69 40.87 9.17
N MET A 67 -21.32 39.59 9.20
CA MET A 67 -20.45 39.04 10.24
C MET A 67 -20.00 37.62 9.86
N GLN A 68 -18.77 37.55 9.35
CA GLN A 68 -17.73 36.75 9.99
C GLN A 68 -18.06 35.29 10.31
N THR A 69 -18.23 34.46 9.27
CA THR A 69 -18.09 33.02 9.42
C THR A 69 -16.93 32.55 8.55
N LYS A 70 -15.82 32.23 9.22
CA LYS A 70 -14.65 31.55 8.65
C LYS A 70 -15.14 30.35 7.85
N ARG A 71 -15.13 30.47 6.53
CA ARG A 71 -15.26 29.32 5.63
C ARG A 71 -13.98 28.51 5.77
N ILE A 72 -14.02 27.50 6.62
CA ILE A 72 -13.00 26.44 6.65
C ILE A 72 -13.25 25.61 5.38
N LEU A 73 -12.56 25.98 4.31
CA LEU A 73 -12.34 25.09 3.17
C LEU A 73 -11.47 23.93 3.70
N PRO A 74 -11.86 22.65 3.56
CA PRO A 74 -10.89 21.59 3.66
C PRO A 74 -10.04 21.66 2.38
N ALA A 75 -8.95 22.43 2.42
CA ALA A 75 -7.88 22.31 1.44
C ALA A 75 -7.21 20.97 1.70
N VAL A 76 -7.74 19.92 1.07
CA VAL A 76 -7.03 18.65 0.91
C VAL A 76 -5.86 18.95 -0.02
N ILE A 77 -4.73 19.33 0.56
CA ILE A 77 -3.45 19.33 -0.13
C ILE A 77 -3.06 17.85 -0.21
N VAL A 78 -3.56 17.17 -1.25
CA VAL A 78 -2.88 15.97 -1.75
C VAL A 78 -1.56 16.48 -2.30
N ALA A 79 -0.52 16.42 -1.47
CA ALA A 79 0.85 16.54 -1.96
C ALA A 79 1.08 15.32 -2.85
N ALA A 80 0.75 15.49 -4.13
CA ALA A 80 1.13 14.58 -5.18
C ALA A 80 2.66 14.59 -5.26
N LEU A 81 3.29 13.72 -4.47
CA LEU A 81 4.59 13.17 -4.80
C LEU A 81 4.39 12.28 -6.03
N LEU A 82 4.16 12.92 -7.18
CA LEU A 82 4.40 12.30 -8.46
C LEU A 82 5.90 12.04 -8.50
N GLY A 83 6.26 10.81 -8.17
CA GLY A 83 7.59 10.27 -8.40
C GLY A 83 7.99 10.64 -9.83
N SER A 84 9.05 11.43 -9.94
CA SER A 84 9.69 11.67 -11.21
C SER A 84 10.30 10.33 -11.60
N ALA A 85 9.55 9.51 -12.34
CA ALA A 85 10.14 8.47 -13.15
C ALA A 85 10.91 9.18 -14.26
N SER A 86 12.07 9.73 -13.90
CA SER A 86 13.08 10.16 -14.84
C SER A 86 13.57 8.87 -15.49
N MET A 87 12.95 8.51 -16.61
CA MET A 87 13.57 7.61 -17.57
C MET A 87 14.79 8.37 -18.11
N LEU A 88 15.91 8.27 -17.38
CA LEU A 88 17.18 8.73 -17.88
C LEU A 88 17.52 7.87 -19.10
N PRO A 89 18.06 8.46 -20.18
CA PRO A 89 18.62 7.68 -21.27
C PRO A 89 19.68 6.73 -20.69
N ALA A 90 19.81 5.54 -21.27
CA ALA A 90 20.90 4.62 -20.98
C ALA A 90 22.22 5.23 -21.49
N ASP A 91 22.69 6.27 -20.82
CA ASP A 91 24.06 6.73 -20.88
C ASP A 91 24.92 5.68 -20.17
N GLU A 92 26.12 5.46 -20.70
CA GLU A 92 27.12 4.51 -20.24
C GLU A 92 27.72 4.97 -18.90
N HIS A 93 26.88 5.12 -17.88
CA HIS A 93 27.25 5.56 -16.54
C HIS A 93 28.18 4.54 -15.90
N ASP A 94 29.20 5.03 -15.18
CA ASP A 94 30.13 4.19 -14.44
C ASP A 94 29.32 3.21 -13.56
N PRO A 95 29.54 1.88 -13.65
CA PRO A 95 28.86 0.91 -12.80
C PRO A 95 29.00 1.22 -11.30
N VAL A 96 30.09 1.89 -10.91
CA VAL A 96 30.30 2.39 -9.54
C VAL A 96 29.28 3.47 -9.19
N GLU A 97 29.06 4.46 -10.07
CA GLU A 97 28.08 5.53 -9.85
C GLU A 97 26.65 4.98 -9.79
N GLN A 98 26.30 4.05 -10.68
CA GLN A 98 24.99 3.40 -10.69
C GLN A 98 24.74 2.61 -9.40
N ARG A 99 25.75 1.87 -8.92
CA ARG A 99 25.70 1.15 -7.65
C ARG A 99 25.49 2.11 -6.48
N GLU A 100 26.23 3.22 -6.46
CA GLU A 100 26.06 4.25 -5.42
C GLU A 100 24.67 4.85 -5.43
N ALA A 101 24.13 5.16 -6.61
CA ALA A 101 22.78 5.67 -6.76
C ALA A 101 21.74 4.68 -6.22
N ALA A 102 21.86 3.39 -6.56
CA ALA A 102 21.00 2.33 -6.02
C ALA A 102 21.10 2.27 -4.49
N MET A 103 22.31 2.25 -3.92
CA MET A 103 22.54 2.24 -2.47
C MET A 103 21.99 3.48 -1.76
N ARG A 104 22.05 4.66 -2.41
CA ARG A 104 21.44 5.89 -1.89
C ARG A 104 19.91 5.78 -1.86
N THR A 105 19.30 5.17 -2.89
CA THR A 105 17.86 4.89 -2.89
C THR A 105 17.49 3.97 -1.74
N PHE A 106 18.19 2.84 -1.56
CA PHE A 106 17.99 1.97 -0.40
C PHE A 106 18.07 2.73 0.93
N GLY A 107 19.12 3.53 1.11
CA GLY A 107 19.32 4.31 2.34
C GLY A 107 18.19 5.30 2.62
N LYS A 108 17.71 6.00 1.57
CA LYS A 108 16.59 6.96 1.70
C LYS A 108 15.29 6.26 2.05
N SER A 109 14.93 5.22 1.32
CA SER A 109 13.68 4.46 1.54
C SER A 109 13.71 3.76 2.91
N ALA A 110 14.87 3.22 3.33
CA ALA A 110 15.04 2.58 4.63
C ALA A 110 14.95 3.59 5.77
N LYS A 111 15.52 4.79 5.59
CA LYS A 111 15.36 5.88 6.55
C LYS A 111 13.90 6.29 6.69
N ALA A 112 13.18 6.48 5.58
CA ALA A 112 11.77 6.85 5.62
C ALA A 112 10.93 5.84 6.42
N ILE A 113 11.12 4.54 6.17
CA ILE A 113 10.45 3.47 6.92
C ILE A 113 10.88 3.48 8.39
N GLY A 114 12.18 3.57 8.65
CA GLY A 114 12.74 3.59 10.01
C GLY A 114 12.23 4.76 10.86
N ASP A 115 12.10 5.96 10.28
CA ASP A 115 11.60 7.15 10.95
C ASP A 115 10.11 6.98 11.32
N MET A 116 9.30 6.39 10.43
CA MET A 116 7.89 6.07 10.71
C MET A 116 7.76 5.04 11.84
N LEU A 117 8.61 4.01 11.84
CA LEU A 117 8.61 2.97 12.88
C LEU A 117 9.07 3.52 14.24
N LYS A 118 10.01 4.45 14.26
CA LYS A 118 10.46 5.14 15.49
C LYS A 118 9.46 6.19 15.97
N GLY A 119 8.51 6.60 15.14
CA GLY A 119 7.56 7.67 15.43
C GLY A 119 8.17 9.07 15.31
N GLU A 120 9.27 9.21 14.57
CA GLU A 120 9.83 10.51 14.19
C GLU A 120 8.97 11.18 13.11
N THR A 121 8.30 10.37 12.28
CA THR A 121 7.28 10.79 11.29
C THR A 121 5.97 10.04 11.53
N GLU A 122 4.86 10.57 11.02
CA GLU A 122 3.55 9.90 11.08
C GLU A 122 3.58 8.58 10.29
N LEU A 123 2.98 7.53 10.84
CA LEU A 123 2.91 6.23 10.17
C LEU A 123 1.95 6.31 8.97
N ASP A 124 2.52 6.20 7.77
CA ASP A 124 1.78 6.10 6.52
C ASP A 124 2.13 4.76 5.84
N ALA A 125 1.18 3.82 5.85
CA ALA A 125 1.36 2.52 5.22
C ALA A 125 1.54 2.63 3.69
N GLY A 126 0.89 3.59 3.03
CA GLY A 126 1.06 3.83 1.60
C GLY A 126 2.48 4.28 1.28
N ALA A 127 3.02 5.22 2.07
CA ALA A 127 4.40 5.68 1.95
C ALA A 127 5.42 4.57 2.26
N ALA A 128 5.17 3.73 3.26
CA ALA A 128 6.04 2.59 3.59
C ALA A 128 6.07 1.55 2.45
N ASN A 129 4.92 1.23 1.88
CA ASN A 129 4.83 0.31 0.74
C ASN A 129 5.48 0.89 -0.52
N ALA A 130 5.32 2.19 -0.77
CA ALA A 130 6.00 2.88 -1.87
C ALA A 130 7.53 2.84 -1.69
N ALA A 131 8.03 3.07 -0.47
CA ALA A 131 9.45 2.98 -0.15
C ALA A 131 10.01 1.55 -0.37
N MET A 132 9.27 0.50 -0.01
CA MET A 132 9.67 -0.88 -0.32
C MET A 132 9.67 -1.17 -1.83
N ALA A 133 8.73 -0.60 -2.58
CA ALA A 133 8.71 -0.72 -4.04
C ALA A 133 9.90 0.00 -4.71
N GLU A 134 10.32 1.16 -4.19
CA GLU A 134 11.54 1.84 -4.64
C GLU A 134 12.80 1.00 -4.38
N MET A 135 12.87 0.34 -3.22
CA MET A 135 13.94 -0.61 -2.92
C MET A 135 13.93 -1.79 -3.90
N GLN A 136 12.75 -2.30 -4.26
CA GLN A 136 12.62 -3.39 -5.21
C GLN A 136 13.20 -3.00 -6.57
N ALA A 137 12.81 -1.83 -7.08
CA ALA A 137 13.34 -1.30 -8.34
C ALA A 137 14.85 -1.06 -8.28
N ALA A 138 15.39 -0.58 -7.15
CA ALA A 138 16.82 -0.39 -6.97
C ALA A 138 17.61 -1.71 -6.81
N ALA A 139 16.95 -2.80 -6.43
CA ALA A 139 17.55 -4.12 -6.29
C ALA A 139 17.71 -4.83 -7.64
N GLU A 140 16.89 -4.47 -8.63
CA GLU A 140 16.97 -5.03 -9.98
C GLU A 140 18.32 -4.67 -10.62
N GLY A 141 19.02 -5.68 -11.16
CA GLY A 141 20.31 -5.49 -11.83
C GLY A 141 21.48 -5.14 -10.90
N LEU A 142 21.28 -5.04 -9.58
CA LEU A 142 22.33 -4.61 -8.64
C LEU A 142 23.59 -5.50 -8.70
N GLY A 143 23.43 -6.81 -8.91
CA GLY A 143 24.56 -7.75 -9.04
C GLY A 143 25.46 -7.48 -10.26
N GLU A 144 24.90 -6.90 -11.32
CA GLU A 144 25.64 -6.57 -12.56
C GLU A 144 26.54 -5.33 -12.38
N LEU A 145 26.26 -4.51 -11.37
CA LEU A 145 27.00 -3.28 -11.05
C LEU A 145 28.32 -3.55 -10.28
N PHE A 146 28.77 -4.80 -10.22
CA PHE A 146 30.04 -5.22 -9.59
C PHE A 146 31.00 -5.91 -10.59
N PRO A 147 31.44 -5.21 -11.66
CA PRO A 147 32.42 -5.76 -12.59
C PRO A 147 33.80 -5.93 -11.92
N GLU A 148 34.62 -6.80 -12.50
CA GLU A 148 36.01 -6.99 -12.06
C GLU A 148 36.80 -5.68 -12.14
N GLY A 149 37.73 -5.46 -11.20
CA GLY A 149 38.56 -4.25 -11.16
C GLY A 149 37.94 -3.04 -10.45
N THR A 150 36.70 -3.15 -9.94
CA THR A 150 36.06 -2.08 -9.13
C THR A 150 36.19 -2.30 -7.62
N ALA A 151 37.15 -3.13 -7.20
CA ALA A 151 37.45 -3.37 -5.80
C ALA A 151 37.99 -2.10 -5.12
N GLY A 152 37.41 -1.75 -3.98
CA GLY A 152 37.72 -0.50 -3.28
C GLY A 152 37.21 0.77 -3.98
N ALA A 153 36.62 0.65 -5.17
CA ALA A 153 35.96 1.76 -5.85
C ALA A 153 34.66 2.14 -5.13
N GLY A 154 34.31 3.42 -5.20
CA GLY A 154 33.20 4.02 -4.50
C GLY A 154 33.66 5.03 -3.44
N GLU A 155 32.93 6.12 -3.31
CA GLU A 155 33.26 7.18 -2.38
C GLU A 155 32.90 6.80 -0.94
N ASN A 156 33.82 7.04 0.00
CA ASN A 156 33.58 6.95 1.45
C ASN A 156 32.87 5.65 1.87
N GLU A 157 31.59 5.76 2.27
CA GLU A 157 30.73 4.70 2.78
C GLU A 157 30.23 3.73 1.70
N PHE A 158 30.42 4.04 0.42
CA PHE A 158 30.03 3.20 -0.71
C PHE A 158 31.17 2.33 -1.27
N ALA A 159 32.33 2.31 -0.60
CA ALA A 159 33.47 1.53 -1.01
C ALA A 159 33.19 0.01 -0.93
N ALA A 160 33.29 -0.66 -2.07
CA ALA A 160 33.07 -2.10 -2.20
C ALA A 160 34.29 -2.90 -1.72
N GLY A 161 34.09 -3.88 -0.85
CA GLY A 161 35.15 -4.73 -0.31
C GLY A 161 35.61 -5.80 -1.29
N GLU A 162 36.92 -6.11 -1.28
CA GLU A 162 37.54 -7.13 -2.14
C GLU A 162 36.87 -8.53 -2.02
N LYS A 163 36.23 -8.79 -0.87
CA LYS A 163 35.53 -10.06 -0.60
C LYS A 163 34.39 -10.35 -1.59
N ILE A 164 33.83 -9.33 -2.24
CA ILE A 164 32.79 -9.50 -3.28
C ILE A 164 33.31 -10.29 -4.49
N TRP A 165 34.59 -10.15 -4.82
CA TRP A 165 35.21 -10.87 -5.94
C TRP A 165 35.77 -12.23 -5.52
N THR A 166 36.21 -12.38 -4.26
CA THR A 166 36.71 -13.67 -3.77
C THR A 166 35.59 -14.64 -3.36
N ASP A 167 34.42 -14.12 -2.97
CA ASP A 167 33.22 -14.88 -2.63
C ASP A 167 32.01 -14.42 -3.46
N ARG A 168 32.15 -14.50 -4.79
CA ARG A 168 31.10 -14.07 -5.72
C ARG A 168 29.78 -14.82 -5.50
N ALA A 169 29.86 -16.13 -5.26
CA ALA A 169 28.68 -16.96 -5.03
C ALA A 169 27.95 -16.59 -3.73
N GLY A 170 28.69 -16.33 -2.64
CA GLY A 170 28.10 -15.86 -1.38
C GLY A 170 27.47 -14.47 -1.50
N PHE A 171 28.10 -13.58 -2.27
CA PHE A 171 27.57 -12.26 -2.56
C PHE A 171 26.26 -12.32 -3.35
N GLU A 172 26.22 -13.08 -4.44
CA GLU A 172 25.01 -13.28 -5.25
C GLU A 172 23.88 -13.94 -4.45
N ALA A 173 24.20 -14.91 -3.58
CA ALA A 173 23.21 -15.52 -2.69
C ALA A 173 22.63 -14.52 -1.69
N THR A 174 23.46 -13.63 -1.13
CA THR A 174 23.01 -12.58 -0.20
C THR A 174 22.14 -11.54 -0.93
N LEU A 175 22.50 -11.18 -2.16
CA LEU A 175 21.69 -10.29 -2.99
C LEU A 175 20.35 -10.91 -3.38
N ALA A 176 20.32 -12.19 -3.74
CA ALA A 176 19.08 -12.89 -4.08
C ALA A 176 18.14 -12.95 -2.87
N ALA A 177 18.67 -13.24 -1.67
CA ALA A 177 17.88 -13.22 -0.44
C ALA A 177 17.29 -11.83 -0.14
N LEU A 178 18.09 -10.77 -0.34
CA LEU A 178 17.61 -9.39 -0.20
C LEU A 178 16.47 -9.08 -1.18
N GLN A 179 16.63 -9.46 -2.46
CA GLN A 179 15.61 -9.26 -3.49
C GLN A 179 14.31 -10.02 -3.17
N GLU A 180 14.44 -11.26 -2.68
CA GLU A 180 13.30 -12.09 -2.27
C GLU A 180 12.54 -11.45 -1.10
N ASP A 181 13.24 -11.00 -0.06
CA ASP A 181 12.61 -10.38 1.11
C ASP A 181 11.97 -9.03 0.79
N ILE A 182 12.59 -8.23 -0.08
CA ILE A 182 11.97 -6.99 -0.57
C ILE A 182 10.69 -7.31 -1.36
N ALA A 183 10.76 -8.28 -2.27
CA ALA A 183 9.59 -8.69 -3.05
C ALA A 183 8.47 -9.23 -2.15
N ALA A 184 8.81 -10.02 -1.13
CA ALA A 184 7.87 -10.51 -0.13
C ALA A 184 7.25 -9.36 0.69
N GLY A 185 8.05 -8.37 1.10
CA GLY A 185 7.57 -7.18 1.81
C GLY A 185 6.61 -6.33 0.98
N VAL A 186 6.91 -6.11 -0.30
CA VAL A 186 6.01 -5.43 -1.24
C VAL A 186 4.72 -6.22 -1.46
N ALA A 187 4.82 -7.53 -1.68
CA ALA A 187 3.66 -8.40 -1.91
C ALA A 187 2.75 -8.52 -0.67
N ALA A 188 3.32 -8.48 0.53
CA ALA A 188 2.58 -8.50 1.78
C ALA A 188 1.71 -7.25 1.98
N ASN A 189 2.10 -6.12 1.37
CA ASN A 189 1.39 -4.83 1.44
C ASN A 189 0.93 -4.48 2.87
N PRO A 190 1.84 -4.44 3.87
CA PRO A 190 1.51 -4.26 5.27
C PRO A 190 0.74 -2.96 5.53
N GLN A 191 -0.23 -3.02 6.45
CA GLN A 191 -1.13 -1.90 6.78
C GLN A 191 -0.97 -1.40 8.21
N SER A 192 -0.40 -2.22 9.11
CA SER A 192 -0.13 -1.84 10.50
C SER A 192 1.35 -1.59 10.76
N LYS A 193 1.66 -0.90 11.86
CA LYS A 193 3.05 -0.62 12.27
C LYS A 193 3.83 -1.91 12.49
N GLU A 194 3.18 -2.88 13.11
CA GLU A 194 3.76 -4.18 13.44
C GLU A 194 4.05 -4.99 12.18
N GLU A 195 3.15 -4.97 11.20
CA GLU A 195 3.37 -5.62 9.91
C GLU A 195 4.50 -4.96 9.11
N ILE A 196 4.55 -3.61 9.09
CA ILE A 196 5.64 -2.86 8.44
C ILE A 196 6.97 -3.18 9.13
N ALA A 197 6.99 -3.22 10.46
CA ALA A 197 8.19 -3.56 11.21
C ALA A 197 8.67 -4.98 10.94
N ALA A 198 7.76 -5.96 10.83
CA ALA A 198 8.10 -7.33 10.52
C ALA A 198 8.67 -7.47 9.10
N ALA A 199 8.00 -6.88 8.10
CA ALA A 199 8.45 -6.91 6.70
C ALA A 199 9.80 -6.19 6.51
N PHE A 200 9.93 -4.99 7.07
CA PHE A 200 11.17 -4.22 6.99
C PHE A 200 12.31 -4.86 7.81
N GLY A 201 11.99 -5.55 8.91
CA GLY A 201 12.97 -6.26 9.73
C GLY A 201 13.76 -7.30 8.94
N ALA A 202 13.07 -8.15 8.17
CA ALA A 202 13.72 -9.16 7.31
C ALA A 202 14.66 -8.50 6.27
N ILE A 203 14.19 -7.43 5.62
CA ILE A 203 15.00 -6.65 4.66
C ILE A 203 16.24 -6.04 5.35
N ALA A 204 16.07 -5.50 6.56
CA ALA A 204 17.15 -4.86 7.31
C ALA A 204 18.24 -5.85 7.75
N GLU A 205 17.87 -7.09 8.10
CA GLU A 205 18.82 -8.16 8.43
C GLU A 205 19.71 -8.53 7.24
N ASN A 206 19.15 -8.59 6.03
CA ASN A 206 19.94 -8.79 4.81
C ASN A 206 20.84 -7.59 4.50
N CYS A 207 20.36 -6.36 4.70
CA CYS A 207 21.18 -5.15 4.59
C CYS A 207 22.41 -5.24 5.51
N GLN A 208 22.21 -5.65 6.77
CA GLN A 208 23.29 -5.80 7.73
C GLN A 208 24.28 -6.89 7.32
N THR A 209 23.78 -8.08 6.98
CA THR A 209 24.61 -9.23 6.59
C THR A 209 25.52 -8.91 5.41
N CYS A 210 24.98 -8.21 4.41
CA CYS A 210 25.76 -7.76 3.26
C CYS A 210 26.82 -6.73 3.66
N HIS A 211 26.45 -5.71 4.45
CA HIS A 211 27.37 -4.65 4.87
C HIS A 211 28.48 -5.12 5.82
N GLU A 212 28.24 -6.13 6.65
CA GLU A 212 29.26 -6.69 7.54
C GLU A 212 30.33 -7.47 6.78
N THR A 213 29.94 -8.10 5.67
CA THR A 213 30.80 -9.01 4.93
C THR A 213 31.50 -8.33 3.76
N TYR A 214 30.79 -7.45 3.05
CA TYR A 214 31.17 -6.99 1.71
C TYR A 214 31.42 -5.48 1.61
N ARG A 215 31.05 -4.68 2.63
CA ARG A 215 31.32 -3.23 2.65
C ARG A 215 32.59 -2.91 3.42
N ILE A 216 33.41 -2.00 2.90
CA ILE A 216 34.58 -1.51 3.65
C ILE A 216 34.09 -0.53 4.72
N LYS A 217 34.27 -0.88 6.00
CA LYS A 217 34.08 0.06 7.11
C LYS A 217 35.30 1.00 7.12
N LYS A 218 35.10 2.26 6.72
CA LYS A 218 36.09 3.34 6.89
C LYS A 218 35.68 4.25 8.03
#